data_AF-A0A2V3JFP0-F1
#
_entry.id   AF-A0A2V3JFP0-F1
#
_cell.length_a   1.000
_cell.length_b   1.000
_cell.length_c   1.000
_cell.angle_alpha   90.00
_cell.angle_beta   90.00
_cell.angle_gamma   90.00
#
_symmetry.space_group_name_H-M   'P 1'
#
loop_
_entity.id
_entity.type
_entity.pdbx_description
1 polymer ?
#
loop_
_entity_poly.entity_id
_entity_poly.type
_entity_poly.pdbx_seq_one_letter_code
_entity_poly.pdbx_strand_id
1 'polypeptide(L)'
;MNSRTTILMLSAVVIAAVLSGCVEELSDHGIETVGPTPQLNVTPSATPISKITPSPLQIPALEATPPISDMTLSDYPKLFGKDVIIVIGESANKTLEYRGRTFHRSPYLPWMIEGSETIAKNLYNLTGNTPVIKTDAELTERDRTECNLILLGHPLQVMLEGRPPDVNTVITEIYESDPSMTKVTRNYPGRWKGVLELFKNPWNPEKHILIVSGSEDRGIKAALAKLEGVHEINETCIVVECESEQKEIHHEVDTTPALAGLLEPYISNITMEDIGFEVTKTDEVRSLTGIGKPNVPFLIKCFKIPGNSYVGLINVTFKNPVEINNIFIKPVQPAMMDSAEEDCYWLNYTPPPYTIDNETYASHELYPGREYKYRPYTDDRIQEGEVVVHIFPIQYIPADRRIIAYKNARVSIFYRVPVPEDDYS
;
A
#
# COMPACT_ATOMS: atom_id res chain seq x y z
N MET A 1 -41.63 30.83 25.16
CA MET A 1 -40.21 30.42 25.14
C MET A 1 -39.96 29.75 23.79
N ASN A 2 -39.04 30.29 22.99
CA ASN A 2 -38.82 29.86 21.60
C ASN A 2 -38.06 28.53 21.54
N SER A 3 -38.51 27.62 20.67
CA SER A 3 -37.95 26.28 20.45
C SER A 3 -36.46 26.24 20.12
N ARG A 4 -35.90 27.36 19.61
CA ARG A 4 -34.47 27.50 19.34
C ARG A 4 -33.60 27.56 20.59
N THR A 5 -34.12 28.07 21.71
CA THR A 5 -33.37 28.15 22.97
C THR A 5 -33.28 26.78 23.65
N THR A 6 -34.30 25.93 23.47
CA THR A 6 -34.33 24.58 24.05
C THR A 6 -33.36 23.63 23.37
N ILE A 7 -33.17 23.75 22.05
CA ILE A 7 -32.24 22.90 21.28
C ILE A 7 -30.78 23.22 21.62
N LEU A 8 -30.43 24.50 21.81
CA LEU A 8 -29.08 24.90 22.21
C LEU A 8 -28.72 24.44 23.64
N MET A 9 -29.68 24.47 24.57
CA MET A 9 -29.45 23.98 25.93
C MET A 9 -29.29 22.46 25.98
N LEU A 10 -30.03 21.70 25.17
CA LEU A 10 -29.85 20.24 25.07
C LEU A 10 -28.50 19.85 24.45
N SER A 11 -28.01 20.61 23.47
CA SER A 11 -26.69 20.34 22.87
C SER A 11 -25.53 20.60 23.83
N ALA A 12 -25.63 21.59 24.73
CA ALA A 12 -24.60 21.86 25.72
C ALA A 12 -24.54 20.79 26.83
N VAL A 13 -25.68 20.20 27.20
CA VAL A 13 -25.76 19.17 28.26
C VAL A 13 -25.17 17.84 27.78
N VAL A 14 -25.34 17.48 26.50
CA VAL A 14 -24.77 16.24 25.94
C VAL A 14 -23.24 16.31 25.84
N ILE A 15 -22.67 17.48 25.57
CA ILE A 15 -21.20 17.66 25.51
C ILE A 15 -20.58 17.59 26.91
N ALA A 16 -21.26 18.11 27.94
CA ALA A 16 -20.79 18.03 29.32
C ALA A 16 -20.82 16.60 29.89
N ALA A 17 -21.81 15.78 29.49
CA ALA A 17 -21.93 14.39 29.95
C ALA A 17 -20.86 13.45 29.36
N VAL A 18 -20.36 13.73 28.15
CA VAL A 18 -19.30 12.93 27.51
C VAL A 18 -17.91 13.24 28.08
N LEU A 19 -17.71 14.44 28.64
CA LEU A 19 -16.42 14.86 29.22
C LEU A 19 -16.25 14.51 30.70
N SER A 20 -17.32 14.15 31.42
CA SER A 20 -17.26 13.86 32.87
C SER A 20 -17.10 12.36 33.18
N GLY A 21 -16.15 11.71 32.50
CA GLY A 21 -15.83 10.29 32.68
C GLY A 21 -15.90 9.82 34.13
N CYS A 22 -16.85 8.92 34.41
CA CYS A 22 -16.97 8.13 35.62
C CYS A 22 -17.47 6.75 35.18
N VAL A 23 -16.54 5.87 34.84
CA VAL A 23 -16.78 4.44 34.81
C VAL A 23 -15.80 3.84 35.80
N GLU A 24 -16.31 3.47 36.97
CA GLU A 24 -15.62 2.63 37.94
C GLU A 24 -15.39 1.25 37.33
N GLU A 25 -14.14 0.86 37.16
CA GLU A 25 -13.75 -0.52 36.91
C GLU A 25 -13.78 -1.29 38.24
N LEU A 26 -14.69 -2.26 38.37
CA LEU A 26 -14.63 -3.30 39.38
C LEU A 26 -13.96 -4.53 38.77
N SER A 27 -12.74 -4.78 39.22
CA SER A 27 -11.98 -6.01 39.06
C SER A 27 -12.56 -7.14 39.92
N ASP A 28 -12.71 -8.35 39.36
CA ASP A 28 -12.37 -9.60 40.06
C ASP A 28 -12.49 -10.82 39.14
N HIS A 29 -11.74 -11.87 39.49
CA HIS A 29 -11.55 -13.20 38.86
C HIS A 29 -10.31 -13.25 37.93
N GLY A 30 -9.15 -13.82 38.30
CA GLY A 30 -8.87 -14.84 39.32
C GLY A 30 -8.95 -16.25 38.72
N ILE A 31 -8.01 -16.61 37.84
CA ILE A 31 -7.72 -18.02 37.49
C ILE A 31 -6.22 -18.22 37.45
N GLU A 32 -5.73 -19.02 38.40
CA GLU A 32 -4.40 -19.61 38.42
C GLU A 32 -4.30 -20.73 37.38
N THR A 33 -3.24 -20.73 36.58
CA THR A 33 -2.74 -21.95 35.93
C THR A 33 -1.23 -22.03 36.07
N VAL A 34 -0.82 -23.01 36.87
CA VAL A 34 0.56 -23.40 37.17
C VAL A 34 1.00 -24.45 36.14
N GLY A 35 2.19 -24.30 35.56
CA GLY A 35 2.84 -25.33 34.74
C GLY A 35 4.27 -24.94 34.36
N PRO A 36 5.30 -25.76 34.66
CA PRO A 36 6.69 -25.32 34.71
C PRO A 36 7.42 -25.40 33.36
N THR A 37 8.30 -24.42 33.12
CA THR A 37 9.29 -24.42 32.04
C THR A 37 10.58 -25.10 32.51
N PRO A 38 11.23 -25.99 31.72
CA PRO A 38 12.55 -26.49 32.05
C PRO A 38 13.63 -25.51 31.64
N GLN A 39 14.45 -25.06 32.60
CA GLN A 39 15.71 -24.34 32.37
C GLN A 39 16.77 -25.31 31.84
N LEU A 40 17.37 -24.98 30.70
CA LEU A 40 18.60 -25.61 30.20
C LEU A 40 19.79 -24.80 30.72
N ASN A 41 20.52 -25.44 31.63
CA ASN A 41 21.73 -24.94 32.26
C ASN A 41 22.94 -25.35 31.40
N VAL A 42 23.67 -24.40 30.80
CA VAL A 42 24.96 -24.69 30.15
C VAL A 42 25.99 -23.65 30.61
N THR A 43 26.91 -24.13 31.45
CA THR A 43 28.12 -23.45 31.90
C THR A 43 29.16 -23.40 30.76
N PRO A 44 29.87 -22.27 30.55
CA PRO A 44 30.96 -22.21 29.59
C PRO A 44 32.27 -22.75 30.18
N SER A 45 32.97 -23.58 29.41
CA SER A 45 34.33 -24.05 29.69
C SER A 45 35.36 -23.03 29.23
N ALA A 46 36.23 -22.62 30.15
CA ALA A 46 37.35 -21.73 29.89
C ALA A 46 38.62 -22.56 29.58
N THR A 47 39.28 -22.24 28.46
CA THR A 47 40.66 -22.68 28.18
C THR A 47 41.47 -21.45 27.75
N PRO A 48 42.68 -21.24 28.30
CA PRO A 48 43.43 -20.00 28.12
C PRO A 48 44.25 -20.02 26.83
N ILE A 49 44.21 -18.92 26.07
CA ILE A 49 45.10 -18.69 24.92
C ILE A 49 46.16 -17.65 25.31
N SER A 50 47.41 -18.02 25.10
CA SER A 50 48.63 -17.30 25.42
C SER A 50 48.73 -15.91 24.79
N LYS A 51 49.15 -14.96 25.63
CA LYS A 51 49.73 -13.66 25.26
C LYS A 51 50.91 -13.86 24.31
N ILE A 52 50.83 -13.27 23.12
CA ILE A 52 52.01 -12.84 22.36
C ILE A 52 51.78 -11.36 22.02
N THR A 53 52.61 -10.52 22.62
CA THR A 53 52.70 -9.08 22.38
C THR A 53 53.69 -8.83 21.24
N PRO A 54 53.30 -8.21 20.12
CA PRO A 54 54.24 -7.51 19.26
C PRO A 54 54.20 -6.01 19.53
N SER A 55 55.39 -5.41 19.59
CA SER A 55 55.65 -3.98 19.76
C SER A 55 54.94 -3.11 18.70
N PRO A 56 54.52 -1.88 19.06
CA PRO A 56 53.87 -0.98 18.11
C PRO A 56 54.90 -0.33 17.18
N LEU A 57 54.73 -0.58 15.87
CA LEU A 57 55.33 0.24 14.82
C LEU A 57 54.64 1.60 14.81
N GLN A 58 55.42 2.67 14.98
CA GLN A 58 54.97 4.05 14.84
C GLN A 58 54.54 4.31 13.39
N ILE A 59 53.24 4.47 13.18
CA ILE A 59 52.66 5.02 11.96
C ILE A 59 52.74 6.55 12.08
N PRO A 60 53.23 7.28 11.07
CA PRO A 60 53.25 8.74 11.09
C PRO A 60 51.81 9.27 11.22
N ALA A 61 51.64 10.22 12.15
CA ALA A 61 50.38 10.89 12.41
C ALA A 61 49.81 11.47 11.11
N LEU A 62 48.66 10.95 10.68
CA LEU A 62 47.81 11.60 9.70
C LEU A 62 47.43 12.96 10.30
N GLU A 63 47.78 14.04 9.62
CA GLU A 63 47.21 15.36 9.89
C GLU A 63 45.69 15.22 9.97
N ALA A 64 45.12 15.59 11.12
CA ALA A 64 43.69 15.58 11.32
C ALA A 64 43.08 16.58 10.35
N THR A 65 42.46 16.06 9.29
CA THR A 65 41.54 16.82 8.44
C THR A 65 40.56 17.55 9.36
N PRO A 66 40.36 18.87 9.19
CA PRO A 66 39.40 19.61 10.00
C PRO A 66 38.03 18.93 9.96
N PRO A 67 37.25 18.99 11.04
CA PRO A 67 35.95 18.35 11.13
C PRO A 67 35.12 18.76 9.92
N ILE A 68 34.66 17.75 9.17
CA ILE A 68 33.67 17.91 8.11
C ILE A 68 32.52 18.68 8.76
N SER A 69 32.25 19.91 8.31
CA SER A 69 31.06 20.61 8.76
C SER A 69 29.87 19.72 8.43
N ASP A 70 29.11 19.32 9.45
CA ASP A 70 27.92 18.50 9.29
C ASP A 70 26.95 19.26 8.39
N MET A 71 26.90 18.89 7.12
CA MET A 71 26.00 19.43 6.12
C MET A 71 24.59 19.01 6.50
N THR A 72 23.62 19.91 6.45
CA THR A 72 22.23 19.60 6.79
C THR A 72 21.28 20.21 5.77
N LEU A 73 20.05 19.71 5.71
CA LEU A 73 19.02 20.21 4.81
C LEU A 73 18.72 21.71 5.05
N SER A 74 18.99 22.25 6.24
CA SER A 74 18.92 23.69 6.53
C SER A 74 19.91 24.56 5.73
N ASP A 75 20.96 23.94 5.15
CA ASP A 75 21.91 24.61 4.26
C ASP A 75 21.32 24.86 2.86
N TYR A 76 20.19 24.23 2.52
CA TYR A 76 19.37 24.64 1.38
C TYR A 76 18.60 25.92 1.74
N PRO A 77 18.54 26.92 0.85
CA PRO A 77 19.03 26.92 -0.53
C PRO A 77 20.45 27.49 -0.71
N LYS A 78 21.15 27.88 0.37
CA LYS A 78 22.43 28.61 0.31
C LYS A 78 23.51 27.87 -0.48
N LEU A 79 23.62 26.54 -0.31
CA LEU A 79 24.57 25.71 -1.08
C LEU A 79 24.32 25.72 -2.59
N PHE A 80 23.08 26.05 -2.99
CA PHE A 80 22.58 26.06 -4.36
C PHE A 80 22.43 27.50 -4.91
N GLY A 81 23.19 28.46 -4.38
CA GLY A 81 23.13 29.86 -4.81
C GLY A 81 23.80 30.14 -6.17
N LYS A 82 24.56 29.20 -6.74
CA LYS A 82 25.20 29.34 -8.06
C LYS A 82 25.48 27.97 -8.70
N ASP A 83 25.67 27.98 -10.02
CA ASP A 83 26.09 26.83 -10.82
C ASP A 83 25.23 25.59 -10.54
N VAL A 84 23.89 25.73 -10.60
CA VAL A 84 22.95 24.67 -10.26
C VAL A 84 22.31 24.09 -11.50
N ILE A 85 22.25 22.75 -11.56
CA ILE A 85 21.49 22.01 -12.54
C ILE A 85 20.45 21.16 -11.83
N ILE A 86 19.19 21.26 -12.27
CA ILE A 86 18.12 20.37 -11.85
C ILE A 86 18.04 19.25 -12.89
N VAL A 87 18.18 18.01 -12.44
CA VAL A 87 18.20 16.82 -13.30
C VAL A 87 16.92 16.02 -13.10
N ILE A 88 16.17 15.82 -14.18
CA ILE A 88 14.97 14.97 -14.22
C ILE A 88 15.21 13.73 -15.09
N GLY A 89 14.42 12.66 -14.91
CA GLY A 89 14.56 11.46 -15.74
C GLY A 89 14.22 11.70 -17.22
N GLU A 90 14.92 11.03 -18.14
CA GLU A 90 14.78 11.16 -19.60
C GLU A 90 13.33 11.01 -20.07
N SER A 91 12.58 10.14 -19.38
CA SER A 91 11.19 9.86 -19.71
C SER A 91 10.30 11.10 -19.63
N ALA A 92 10.64 12.10 -18.80
CA ALA A 92 9.93 13.36 -18.69
C ALA A 92 9.83 14.13 -20.03
N ASN A 93 10.81 13.94 -20.93
CA ASN A 93 10.85 14.61 -22.23
C ASN A 93 10.30 13.74 -23.38
N LYS A 94 9.98 12.47 -23.14
CA LYS A 94 9.53 11.55 -24.19
C LYS A 94 8.01 11.66 -24.41
N THR A 95 7.64 12.04 -25.63
CA THR A 95 6.26 11.78 -26.12
C THR A 95 6.12 10.27 -26.31
N LEU A 96 5.36 9.61 -25.45
CA LEU A 96 5.10 8.17 -25.57
C LEU A 96 4.28 7.86 -26.82
N GLU A 97 4.91 7.33 -27.87
CA GLU A 97 4.22 6.59 -28.92
C GLU A 97 3.98 5.15 -28.43
N TYR A 98 2.75 4.87 -28.00
CA TYR A 98 2.34 3.52 -27.60
C TYR A 98 1.33 2.97 -28.62
N ARG A 99 1.66 1.81 -29.24
CA ARG A 99 0.83 1.09 -30.24
C ARG A 99 0.42 1.93 -31.47
N GLY A 100 1.32 2.72 -32.03
CA GLY A 100 1.05 3.46 -33.28
C GLY A 100 -0.03 4.53 -33.17
N ARG A 101 -0.44 4.89 -31.94
CA ARG A 101 -1.18 6.12 -31.66
C ARG A 101 -0.21 7.09 -31.00
N THR A 102 0.07 8.18 -31.70
CA THR A 102 0.70 9.37 -31.12
C THR A 102 -0.29 9.97 -30.13
N PHE A 103 -0.07 9.71 -28.83
CA PHE A 103 -0.68 10.55 -27.81
C PHE A 103 0.18 11.82 -27.74
N HIS A 104 -0.30 12.91 -28.34
CA HIS A 104 0.32 14.23 -28.19
C HIS A 104 0.35 14.57 -26.71
N ARG A 105 1.55 14.52 -26.11
CA ARG A 105 1.81 14.54 -24.66
C ARG A 105 1.10 13.40 -23.94
N SER A 106 1.89 12.42 -23.53
CA SER A 106 1.44 11.54 -22.45
C SER A 106 1.11 12.43 -21.25
N PRO A 107 -0.13 12.43 -20.71
CA PRO A 107 -0.45 13.12 -19.46
C PRO A 107 0.28 12.54 -18.23
N TYR A 108 1.19 11.58 -18.48
CA TYR A 108 2.16 10.89 -17.63
C TYR A 108 2.96 11.75 -16.66
N LEU A 109 3.54 12.81 -17.19
CA LEU A 109 4.76 13.42 -16.65
C LEU A 109 4.72 14.95 -16.39
N PRO A 110 3.56 15.66 -16.36
CA PRO A 110 3.57 17.08 -15.99
C PRO A 110 4.30 17.33 -14.67
N TRP A 111 4.14 16.44 -13.69
CA TRP A 111 4.64 16.67 -12.34
C TRP A 111 6.18 16.74 -12.23
N MET A 112 6.95 16.03 -13.06
CA MET A 112 8.42 16.13 -13.00
C MET A 112 8.89 17.48 -13.53
N ILE A 113 8.28 17.95 -14.62
CA ILE A 113 8.58 19.27 -15.19
C ILE A 113 8.10 20.35 -14.22
N GLU A 114 6.84 20.31 -13.78
CA GLU A 114 6.27 21.24 -12.81
C GLU A 114 7.05 21.26 -11.49
N GLY A 115 7.48 20.09 -11.00
CA GLY A 115 8.34 19.97 -9.82
C GLY A 115 9.70 20.62 -10.02
N SER A 116 10.33 20.41 -11.19
CA SER A 116 11.61 21.06 -11.52
C SER A 116 11.47 22.58 -11.67
N GLU A 117 10.37 23.07 -12.26
CA GLU A 117 10.05 24.49 -12.36
C GLU A 117 9.76 25.10 -10.99
N THR A 118 9.11 24.35 -10.10
CA THR A 118 8.85 24.75 -8.71
C THR A 118 10.15 24.91 -7.94
N ILE A 119 11.08 23.95 -8.03
CA ILE A 119 12.42 24.07 -7.44
C ILE A 119 13.16 25.27 -8.03
N ALA A 120 13.11 25.46 -9.36
CA ALA A 120 13.78 26.58 -10.02
C ALA A 120 13.26 27.94 -9.56
N LYS A 121 11.94 28.09 -9.47
CA LYS A 121 11.27 29.29 -8.96
C LYS A 121 11.64 29.56 -7.50
N ASN A 122 11.67 28.51 -6.67
CA ASN A 122 12.08 28.61 -5.27
C ASN A 122 13.53 29.10 -5.14
N LEU A 123 14.48 28.50 -5.87
CA LEU A 123 15.87 28.93 -5.90
C LEU A 123 16.03 30.38 -6.37
N TYR A 124 15.31 30.78 -7.42
CA TYR A 124 15.32 32.16 -7.90
C TYR A 124 14.84 33.14 -6.83
N ASN A 125 13.72 32.82 -6.17
CA ASN A 125 13.16 33.69 -5.13
C ASN A 125 14.07 33.81 -3.90
N LEU A 126 14.69 32.71 -3.47
CA LEU A 126 15.48 32.69 -2.24
C LEU A 126 16.95 33.10 -2.43
N THR A 127 17.51 32.94 -3.63
CA THR A 127 18.94 33.15 -3.89
C THR A 127 19.26 34.03 -5.09
N GLY A 128 18.26 34.33 -5.94
CA GLY A 128 18.45 34.99 -7.23
C GLY A 128 19.02 34.06 -8.33
N ASN A 129 19.30 32.80 -8.01
CA ASN A 129 19.86 31.84 -8.95
C ASN A 129 18.80 31.34 -9.95
N THR A 130 19.18 31.26 -11.23
CA THR A 130 18.35 30.67 -12.29
C THR A 130 18.96 29.33 -12.71
N PRO A 131 18.57 28.21 -12.07
CA PRO A 131 19.16 26.91 -12.38
C PRO A 131 18.80 26.47 -13.80
N VAL A 132 19.66 25.65 -14.40
CA VAL A 132 19.38 25.00 -15.70
C VAL A 132 18.68 23.67 -15.45
N ILE A 133 17.58 23.41 -16.13
CA ILE A 133 16.89 22.12 -16.07
C ILE A 133 17.40 21.25 -17.22
N LYS A 134 17.83 20.02 -16.92
CA LYS A 134 18.29 19.02 -17.88
C LYS A 134 17.66 17.66 -17.60
N THR A 135 17.51 16.85 -18.63
CA THR A 135 17.31 15.40 -18.44
C THR A 135 18.62 14.72 -18.03
N ASP A 136 18.53 13.55 -17.40
CA ASP A 136 19.70 12.72 -17.08
C ASP A 136 20.52 12.34 -18.33
N ALA A 137 19.88 12.16 -19.48
CA ALA A 137 20.56 11.92 -20.76
C ALA A 137 21.33 13.15 -21.31
N GLU A 138 20.94 14.36 -20.93
CA GLU A 138 21.61 15.62 -21.32
C GLU A 138 22.73 16.02 -20.35
N LEU A 139 22.87 15.31 -19.23
CA LEU A 139 23.87 15.60 -18.21
C LEU A 139 25.26 15.14 -18.65
N THR A 140 26.22 16.08 -18.72
CA THR A 140 27.60 15.80 -19.12
C THR A 140 28.52 15.58 -17.92
N GLU A 141 29.69 14.97 -18.12
CA GLU A 141 30.72 14.84 -17.09
C GLU A 141 31.20 16.19 -16.52
N ARG A 142 31.22 17.22 -17.37
CA ARG A 142 31.53 18.59 -16.91
C ARG A 142 30.45 19.08 -15.95
N ASP A 143 29.18 18.89 -16.29
CA ASP A 143 28.07 19.27 -15.40
C ASP A 143 28.17 18.56 -14.05
N ARG A 144 28.46 17.25 -14.06
CA ARG A 144 28.62 16.42 -12.85
C ARG A 144 29.73 16.93 -11.93
N THR A 145 30.82 17.45 -12.47
CA THR A 145 32.00 17.86 -11.71
C THR A 145 32.03 19.35 -11.36
N GLU A 146 31.42 20.21 -12.18
CA GLU A 146 31.50 21.67 -12.04
C GLU A 146 30.24 22.30 -11.42
N CYS A 147 29.10 21.60 -11.36
CA CYS A 147 27.84 22.14 -10.86
C CYS A 147 27.37 21.47 -9.55
N ASN A 148 26.53 22.19 -8.80
CA ASN A 148 25.68 21.59 -7.77
C ASN A 148 24.45 20.97 -8.46
N LEU A 149 24.02 19.80 -8.01
CA LEU A 149 22.94 19.05 -8.66
C LEU A 149 21.73 18.92 -7.75
N ILE A 150 20.54 19.08 -8.32
CA ILE A 150 19.29 18.69 -7.67
C ILE A 150 18.67 17.59 -8.51
N LEU A 151 18.60 16.38 -7.98
CA LEU A 151 18.12 15.21 -8.70
C LEU A 151 16.67 14.95 -8.31
N LEU A 152 15.77 14.98 -9.29
CA LEU A 152 14.34 14.75 -9.10
C LEU A 152 13.90 13.50 -9.87
N GLY A 153 13.18 12.60 -9.21
CA GLY A 153 12.53 11.46 -9.87
C GLY A 153 12.62 10.14 -9.11
N HIS A 154 12.23 9.06 -9.79
CA HIS A 154 12.31 7.70 -9.23
C HIS A 154 13.69 7.08 -9.47
N PRO A 155 14.25 6.33 -8.51
CA PRO A 155 15.49 5.57 -8.70
C PRO A 155 15.24 4.16 -9.24
N LEU A 156 13.97 3.72 -9.32
CA LEU A 156 13.62 2.34 -9.55
C LEU A 156 13.00 2.14 -10.91
N GLN A 157 13.53 1.15 -11.61
CA GLN A 157 12.99 0.66 -12.86
C GLN A 157 11.73 -0.21 -12.63
N VAL A 158 10.70 0.35 -12.00
CA VAL A 158 9.43 -0.37 -11.81
C VAL A 158 8.60 -0.23 -13.08
N MET A 159 8.54 -1.30 -13.86
CA MET A 159 7.52 -1.46 -14.90
C MET A 159 6.15 -1.51 -14.23
N LEU A 160 5.47 -0.37 -14.13
CA LEU A 160 4.05 -0.32 -13.80
C LEU A 160 3.28 -0.74 -15.06
N GLU A 161 2.84 -1.99 -15.10
CA GLU A 161 1.88 -2.56 -16.07
C GLU A 161 2.05 -2.05 -17.52
N GLY A 162 3.21 -2.30 -18.12
CA GLY A 162 3.47 -1.99 -19.53
C GLY A 162 3.86 -0.53 -19.83
N ARG A 163 4.14 0.28 -18.81
CA ARG A 163 4.79 1.59 -18.98
C ARG A 163 6.30 1.47 -18.96
N PRO A 164 7.04 2.21 -19.80
CA PRO A 164 8.46 2.39 -19.58
C PRO A 164 8.64 3.11 -18.24
N PRO A 165 9.66 2.71 -17.47
CA PRO A 165 9.86 3.17 -16.12
C PRO A 165 10.44 4.60 -16.13
N ASP A 166 9.86 5.47 -15.31
CA ASP A 166 10.23 6.88 -15.21
C ASP A 166 11.43 7.07 -14.27
N VAL A 167 12.57 6.52 -14.67
CA VAL A 167 13.79 6.45 -13.87
C VAL A 167 14.68 7.66 -14.13
N ASN A 168 15.19 8.26 -13.06
CA ASN A 168 16.36 9.13 -13.13
C ASN A 168 17.61 8.27 -12.88
N THR A 169 18.30 7.93 -13.96
CA THR A 169 19.43 6.98 -13.94
C THR A 169 20.60 7.48 -13.10
N VAL A 170 20.74 8.80 -12.93
CA VAL A 170 21.78 9.42 -12.10
C VAL A 170 21.54 9.12 -10.61
N ILE A 171 20.27 9.11 -10.16
CA ILE A 171 19.95 8.73 -8.77
C ILE A 171 20.33 7.25 -8.53
N THR A 172 20.01 6.38 -9.49
CA THR A 172 20.37 4.95 -9.41
C THR A 172 21.89 4.76 -9.34
N GLU A 173 22.65 5.42 -10.22
CA GLU A 173 24.12 5.37 -10.24
C GLU A 173 24.71 5.79 -8.88
N ILE A 174 24.21 6.89 -8.32
CA ILE A 174 24.65 7.39 -7.01
C ILE A 174 24.38 6.36 -5.90
N TYR A 175 23.16 5.83 -5.82
CA TYR A 175 22.81 4.80 -4.84
C TYR A 175 23.65 3.53 -4.99
N GLU A 176 24.04 3.16 -6.20
CA GLU A 176 24.92 2.00 -6.43
C GLU A 176 26.36 2.29 -5.97
N SER A 177 26.83 3.53 -6.15
CA SER A 177 28.19 3.92 -5.80
C SER A 177 28.43 4.15 -4.30
N ASP A 178 27.40 4.56 -3.54
CA ASP A 178 27.53 4.86 -2.11
C ASP A 178 26.51 4.06 -1.27
N PRO A 179 26.97 3.02 -0.52
CA PRO A 179 26.13 2.22 0.36
C PRO A 179 25.55 2.97 1.57
N SER A 180 26.10 4.13 1.92
CA SER A 180 25.64 4.93 3.08
C SER A 180 24.35 5.69 2.81
N MET A 181 23.95 5.82 1.54
CA MET A 181 22.78 6.59 1.14
C MET A 181 21.46 5.91 1.44
N THR A 182 20.43 6.74 1.62
CA THR A 182 19.08 6.30 1.92
C THR A 182 18.35 5.84 0.65
N LYS A 183 18.62 4.60 0.24
CA LYS A 183 18.06 4.04 -1.01
C LYS A 183 16.54 3.96 -0.97
N VAL A 184 15.90 4.74 -1.83
CA VAL A 184 14.47 4.56 -2.16
C VAL A 184 14.31 3.24 -2.90
N THR A 185 13.52 2.32 -2.33
CA THR A 185 13.20 1.01 -2.88
C THR A 185 11.70 0.89 -3.14
N ARG A 186 11.23 -0.26 -3.63
CA ARG A 186 9.79 -0.45 -3.87
C ARG A 186 8.97 -0.31 -2.58
N ASN A 187 9.57 -0.63 -1.44
CA ASN A 187 8.90 -0.64 -0.14
C ASN A 187 9.35 0.49 0.78
N TYR A 188 10.49 1.12 0.51
CA TYR A 188 11.03 2.23 1.29
C TYR A 188 11.04 3.51 0.44
N PRO A 189 10.59 4.67 0.93
CA PRO A 189 10.21 4.98 2.32
C PRO A 189 8.81 4.48 2.73
N GLY A 190 8.08 3.88 1.79
CA GLY A 190 6.70 3.46 1.95
C GLY A 190 5.79 4.22 0.99
N ARG A 191 4.54 3.78 0.86
CA ARG A 191 3.57 4.46 -0.01
C ARG A 191 3.39 5.91 0.41
N TRP A 192 3.30 6.78 -0.59
CA TRP A 192 3.10 8.23 -0.43
C TRP A 192 4.12 8.94 0.45
N LYS A 193 5.30 8.33 0.61
CA LYS A 193 6.42 8.94 1.30
C LYS A 193 7.48 9.31 0.29
N GLY A 194 8.03 10.50 0.46
CA GLY A 194 9.18 11.00 -0.27
C GLY A 194 10.43 11.02 0.60
N VAL A 195 11.58 11.16 -0.04
CA VAL A 195 12.87 11.34 0.59
C VAL A 195 13.46 12.65 0.08
N LEU A 196 13.91 13.48 1.02
CA LEU A 196 14.83 14.58 0.75
C LEU A 196 16.17 14.23 1.38
N GLU A 197 17.23 14.17 0.58
CA GLU A 197 18.56 13.80 1.07
C GLU A 197 19.63 14.71 0.45
N LEU A 198 20.45 15.32 1.30
CA LEU A 198 21.53 16.24 0.93
C LEU A 198 22.89 15.65 1.30
N PHE A 199 23.84 15.70 0.37
CA PHE A 199 25.16 15.14 0.54
C PHE A 199 26.19 15.77 -0.41
N LYS A 200 27.47 15.40 -0.23
CA LYS A 200 28.57 15.83 -1.09
C LYS A 200 28.50 15.12 -2.43
N ASN A 201 28.78 15.86 -3.50
CA ASN A 201 28.83 15.30 -4.83
C ASN A 201 29.99 14.28 -4.94
N PRO A 202 29.71 13.01 -5.33
CA PRO A 202 30.72 11.96 -5.40
C PRO A 202 31.75 12.18 -6.52
N TRP A 203 31.42 12.97 -7.54
CA TRP A 203 32.33 13.35 -8.62
C TRP A 203 33.20 14.58 -8.26
N ASN A 204 32.74 15.42 -7.33
CA ASN A 204 33.51 16.55 -6.82
C ASN A 204 33.08 16.94 -5.38
N PRO A 205 33.89 16.65 -4.34
CA PRO A 205 33.54 16.92 -2.94
C PRO A 205 33.28 18.39 -2.57
N GLU A 206 33.69 19.34 -3.42
CA GLU A 206 33.42 20.78 -3.26
C GLU A 206 32.01 21.19 -3.76
N LYS A 207 31.30 20.25 -4.39
CA LYS A 207 29.94 20.43 -4.91
C LYS A 207 28.95 19.58 -4.11
N HIS A 208 27.67 19.89 -4.27
CA HIS A 208 26.59 19.34 -3.47
C HIS A 208 25.52 18.70 -4.33
N ILE A 209 24.87 17.67 -3.80
CA ILE A 209 23.72 17.01 -4.41
C ILE A 209 22.56 16.99 -3.43
N LEU A 210 21.39 17.44 -3.90
CA LEU A 210 20.11 17.23 -3.23
C LEU A 210 19.30 16.22 -4.04
N ILE A 211 18.89 15.12 -3.43
CA ILE A 211 17.95 14.15 -4.01
C ILE A 211 16.55 14.46 -3.50
N VAL A 212 15.60 14.57 -4.44
CA VAL A 212 14.17 14.64 -4.20
C VAL A 212 13.53 13.42 -4.86
N SER A 213 13.21 12.41 -4.07
CA SER A 213 12.79 11.10 -4.59
C SER A 213 11.67 10.48 -3.76
N GLY A 214 11.14 9.35 -4.23
CA GLY A 214 10.03 8.64 -3.63
C GLY A 214 9.72 7.37 -4.42
N SER A 215 9.01 6.42 -3.81
CA SER A 215 8.61 5.19 -4.49
C SER A 215 7.41 5.40 -5.42
N GLU A 216 6.68 6.50 -5.25
CA GLU A 216 5.45 6.88 -5.97
C GLU A 216 5.42 8.41 -6.14
N ASP A 217 4.79 8.91 -7.21
CA ASP A 217 4.73 10.33 -7.59
C ASP A 217 4.30 11.22 -6.41
N ARG A 218 3.31 10.76 -5.63
CA ARG A 218 2.79 11.48 -4.46
C ARG A 218 3.83 11.69 -3.37
N GLY A 219 4.70 10.70 -3.15
CA GLY A 219 5.80 10.84 -2.21
C GLY A 219 6.77 11.92 -2.66
N ILE A 220 7.07 11.97 -3.96
CA ILE A 220 7.94 13.00 -4.53
C ILE A 220 7.30 14.39 -4.42
N LYS A 221 6.00 14.52 -4.70
CA LYS A 221 5.26 15.77 -4.48
C LYS A 221 5.29 16.23 -3.02
N ALA A 222 5.14 15.31 -2.07
CA ALA A 222 5.26 15.64 -0.65
C ALA A 222 6.66 16.14 -0.29
N ALA A 223 7.70 15.47 -0.80
CA ALA A 223 9.09 15.93 -0.64
C ALA A 223 9.31 17.31 -1.27
N LEU A 224 8.79 17.57 -2.47
CA LEU A 224 8.83 18.87 -3.14
C LEU A 224 8.16 19.97 -2.29
N ALA A 225 6.95 19.73 -1.81
CA ALA A 225 6.23 20.69 -0.96
C ALA A 225 7.00 20.99 0.34
N LYS A 226 7.65 19.98 0.92
CA LYS A 226 8.46 20.18 2.14
C LYS A 226 9.72 21.01 1.91
N LEU A 227 10.21 21.09 0.67
CA LEU A 227 11.42 21.84 0.33
C LEU A 227 11.28 23.34 0.61
N GLU A 228 10.06 23.90 0.54
CA GLU A 228 9.82 25.32 0.85
C GLU A 228 10.08 25.68 2.33
N GLY A 229 9.88 24.72 3.24
CA GLY A 229 10.06 24.86 4.68
C GLY A 229 11.31 24.15 5.22
N VAL A 230 12.26 23.78 4.36
CA VAL A 230 13.37 22.89 4.75
C VAL A 230 14.43 23.56 5.64
N HIS A 231 14.44 24.89 5.71
CA HIS A 231 15.43 25.69 6.43
C HIS A 231 15.44 25.46 7.96
N GLU A 232 14.43 24.80 8.52
CA GLU A 232 14.34 24.45 9.94
C GLU A 232 14.88 23.05 10.27
N ILE A 233 15.36 22.31 9.26
CA ILE A 233 15.67 20.87 9.38
C ILE A 233 17.18 20.66 9.49
N ASN A 234 17.63 20.28 10.70
CA ASN A 234 19.04 20.00 11.01
C ASN A 234 19.45 18.54 10.75
N GLU A 235 18.86 17.91 9.74
CA GLU A 235 19.14 16.52 9.33
C GLU A 235 19.63 16.50 7.88
N THR A 236 20.46 15.52 7.51
CA THR A 236 20.92 15.32 6.11
C THR A 236 19.87 14.66 5.24
N CYS A 237 19.01 13.84 5.84
CA CYS A 237 18.01 13.03 5.15
C CYS A 237 16.73 13.01 5.97
N ILE A 238 15.59 13.26 5.33
CA ILE A 238 14.28 13.11 5.94
C ILE A 238 13.34 12.32 5.05
N VAL A 239 12.42 11.61 5.69
CA VAL A 239 11.27 10.99 5.03
C VAL A 239 10.06 11.89 5.22
N VAL A 240 9.44 12.30 4.12
CA VAL A 240 8.26 13.17 4.13
C VAL A 240 7.03 12.34 3.79
N GLU A 241 6.02 12.35 4.65
CA GLU A 241 4.73 11.71 4.37
C GLU A 241 3.77 12.73 3.76
N CYS A 242 3.11 12.36 2.65
CA CYS A 242 2.05 13.16 2.06
C CYS A 242 0.90 13.32 3.06
N GLU A 243 0.46 14.56 3.29
CA GLU A 243 -0.67 14.84 4.16
C GLU A 243 -1.93 14.13 3.65
N SER A 244 -2.58 13.39 4.53
CA SER A 244 -3.79 12.67 4.20
C SER A 244 -4.73 12.59 5.39
N GLU A 245 -6.02 12.68 5.11
CA GLU A 245 -7.08 12.47 6.08
C GLU A 245 -7.43 11.00 6.15
N GLN A 246 -7.34 10.39 7.33
CA GLN A 246 -7.89 9.06 7.56
C GLN A 246 -9.42 9.14 7.65
N LYS A 247 -10.11 8.37 6.82
CA LYS A 247 -11.57 8.25 6.77
C LYS A 247 -11.97 6.80 6.96
N GLU A 248 -13.19 6.63 7.45
CA GLU A 248 -13.79 5.32 7.67
C GLU A 248 -15.22 5.33 7.14
N ILE A 249 -15.60 4.25 6.45
CA ILE A 249 -16.99 3.99 6.08
C ILE A 249 -17.44 2.66 6.65
N HIS A 250 -18.69 2.62 7.13
CA HIS A 250 -19.32 1.41 7.64
C HIS A 250 -20.58 1.08 6.84
N HIS A 251 -20.72 -0.18 6.48
CA HIS A 251 -21.91 -0.69 5.81
C HIS A 251 -22.36 -2.00 6.44
N GLU A 252 -23.63 -2.06 6.83
CA GLU A 252 -24.30 -3.31 7.16
C GLU A 252 -24.72 -3.99 5.85
N VAL A 253 -24.36 -5.26 5.72
CA VAL A 253 -24.59 -6.09 4.54
C VAL A 253 -25.48 -7.25 4.94
N ASP A 254 -26.60 -7.40 4.24
CA ASP A 254 -27.40 -8.62 4.27
C ASP A 254 -26.64 -9.72 3.51
N THR A 255 -26.33 -10.82 4.20
CA THR A 255 -25.59 -11.94 3.64
C THR A 255 -26.48 -13.13 3.29
N THR A 256 -27.79 -13.03 3.52
CA THR A 256 -28.76 -14.08 3.19
C THR A 256 -28.83 -14.45 1.70
N PRO A 257 -28.53 -13.57 0.72
CA PRO A 257 -28.49 -13.99 -0.68
C PRO A 257 -27.41 -15.05 -0.98
N ALA A 258 -26.32 -15.10 -0.20
CA ALA A 258 -25.32 -16.17 -0.35
C ALA A 258 -25.91 -17.54 0.01
N LEU A 259 -26.77 -17.62 1.04
CA LEU A 259 -27.47 -18.85 1.40
C LEU A 259 -28.47 -19.25 0.33
N ALA A 260 -29.16 -18.29 -0.31
CA ALA A 260 -30.00 -18.58 -1.46
C ALA A 260 -29.22 -19.23 -2.61
N GLY A 261 -27.93 -18.90 -2.76
CA GLY A 261 -27.04 -19.58 -3.70
C GLY A 261 -26.90 -21.07 -3.43
N LEU A 262 -26.95 -21.53 -2.17
CA LEU A 262 -26.85 -22.96 -1.86
C LEU A 262 -28.08 -23.76 -2.33
N LEU A 263 -29.25 -23.12 -2.50
CA LEU A 263 -30.47 -23.75 -3.00
C LEU A 263 -30.41 -24.09 -4.49
N GLU A 264 -29.36 -23.67 -5.20
CA GLU A 264 -29.18 -24.05 -6.59
C GLU A 264 -28.95 -25.56 -6.72
N PRO A 265 -29.68 -26.27 -7.60
CA PRO A 265 -29.64 -27.74 -7.67
C PRO A 265 -28.24 -28.34 -7.90
N TYR A 266 -27.34 -27.58 -8.52
CA TYR A 266 -25.97 -28.01 -8.80
C TYR A 266 -24.95 -27.58 -7.73
N ILE A 267 -25.37 -26.87 -6.68
CA ILE A 267 -24.49 -26.39 -5.61
C ILE A 267 -24.57 -27.29 -4.38
N SER A 268 -25.74 -27.65 -3.88
CA SER A 268 -25.85 -28.48 -2.68
C SER A 268 -27.15 -29.30 -2.65
N ASN A 269 -27.35 -30.07 -1.58
CA ASN A 269 -28.61 -30.75 -1.28
C ASN A 269 -29.47 -29.99 -0.24
N ILE A 270 -29.12 -28.74 0.10
CA ILE A 270 -29.87 -27.97 1.09
C ILE A 270 -31.27 -27.64 0.56
N THR A 271 -32.24 -27.62 1.45
CA THR A 271 -33.61 -27.19 1.16
C THR A 271 -33.94 -25.88 1.87
N MET A 272 -35.06 -25.27 1.49
CA MET A 272 -35.57 -24.08 2.15
C MET A 272 -35.91 -24.33 3.63
N GLU A 273 -36.37 -25.54 3.94
CA GLU A 273 -36.73 -25.96 5.30
C GLU A 273 -35.49 -26.04 6.20
N ASP A 274 -34.36 -26.52 5.67
CA ASP A 274 -33.08 -26.57 6.39
C ASP A 274 -32.57 -25.17 6.78
N ILE A 275 -32.83 -24.15 5.95
CA ILE A 275 -32.44 -22.76 6.20
C ILE A 275 -33.32 -22.12 7.28
N GLY A 276 -34.62 -22.44 7.27
CA GLY A 276 -35.59 -21.98 8.28
C GLY A 276 -36.01 -20.51 8.14
N PHE A 277 -35.73 -19.85 7.01
CA PHE A 277 -36.22 -18.50 6.70
C PHE A 277 -36.17 -18.20 5.19
N GLU A 278 -36.89 -17.16 4.77
CA GLU A 278 -36.93 -16.73 3.36
C GLU A 278 -35.61 -16.09 2.90
N VAL A 279 -35.11 -16.55 1.75
CA VAL A 279 -33.88 -16.06 1.13
C VAL A 279 -34.12 -15.84 -0.36
N THR A 280 -33.55 -14.77 -0.91
CA THR A 280 -33.64 -14.43 -2.34
C THR A 280 -32.24 -14.26 -2.90
N LYS A 281 -31.94 -14.93 -4.01
CA LYS A 281 -30.64 -14.81 -4.69
C LYS A 281 -30.56 -13.45 -5.40
N THR A 282 -29.39 -12.82 -5.34
CA THR A 282 -29.07 -11.60 -6.08
C THR A 282 -27.99 -11.86 -7.14
N ASP A 283 -27.81 -10.90 -8.05
CA ASP A 283 -26.75 -10.87 -9.05
C ASP A 283 -25.36 -10.61 -8.47
N GLU A 284 -25.25 -10.32 -7.17
CA GLU A 284 -24.00 -10.13 -6.43
C GLU A 284 -23.40 -11.46 -5.95
N VAL A 285 -24.19 -12.55 -5.98
CA VAL A 285 -23.76 -13.88 -5.54
C VAL A 285 -22.86 -14.50 -6.60
N ARG A 286 -21.68 -14.95 -6.17
CA ARG A 286 -20.73 -15.73 -6.97
C ARG A 286 -20.36 -16.99 -6.21
N SER A 287 -19.65 -17.89 -6.87
CA SER A 287 -19.16 -19.10 -6.20
C SER A 287 -17.66 -19.28 -6.43
N LEU A 288 -17.01 -19.96 -5.48
CA LEU A 288 -15.59 -20.29 -5.60
C LEU A 288 -15.36 -21.19 -6.82
N THR A 289 -14.22 -21.02 -7.49
CA THR A 289 -13.93 -21.67 -8.79
C THR A 289 -12.86 -22.77 -8.71
N GLY A 290 -12.47 -23.18 -7.51
CA GLY A 290 -11.44 -24.22 -7.33
C GLY A 290 -11.96 -25.60 -7.73
N ILE A 291 -11.52 -26.12 -8.89
CA ILE A 291 -11.91 -27.45 -9.40
C ILE A 291 -11.71 -28.52 -8.31
N GLY A 292 -12.72 -29.36 -8.12
CA GLY A 292 -12.74 -30.42 -7.10
C GLY A 292 -13.06 -29.95 -5.69
N LYS A 293 -13.01 -28.64 -5.39
CA LYS A 293 -13.28 -28.07 -4.05
C LYS A 293 -14.76 -27.70 -3.89
N PRO A 294 -15.29 -27.56 -2.66
CA PRO A 294 -16.68 -27.18 -2.41
C PRO A 294 -17.08 -25.88 -3.13
N ASN A 295 -18.19 -25.92 -3.86
CA ASN A 295 -18.73 -24.79 -4.61
C ASN A 295 -19.47 -23.78 -3.70
N VAL A 296 -18.77 -23.18 -2.74
CA VAL A 296 -19.36 -22.31 -1.72
C VAL A 296 -19.70 -20.93 -2.32
N PRO A 297 -20.97 -20.46 -2.21
CA PRO A 297 -21.36 -19.12 -2.60
C PRO A 297 -20.77 -18.02 -1.71
N PHE A 298 -20.52 -16.86 -2.29
CA PHE A 298 -20.02 -15.67 -1.63
C PHE A 298 -20.62 -14.40 -2.27
N LEU A 299 -20.50 -13.26 -1.61
CA LEU A 299 -21.01 -11.98 -2.11
C LEU A 299 -19.89 -11.09 -2.61
N ILE A 300 -20.16 -10.34 -3.68
CA ILE A 300 -19.31 -9.23 -4.12
C ILE A 300 -20.02 -7.92 -3.80
N LYS A 301 -19.36 -7.05 -3.03
CA LYS A 301 -19.82 -5.69 -2.76
C LYS A 301 -18.80 -4.68 -3.24
N CYS A 302 -19.26 -3.70 -4.00
CA CYS A 302 -18.45 -2.58 -4.46
C CYS A 302 -18.73 -1.36 -3.57
N PHE A 303 -17.67 -0.77 -3.01
CA PHE A 303 -17.75 0.44 -2.20
C PHE A 303 -17.04 1.57 -2.91
N LYS A 304 -17.73 2.69 -3.11
CA LYS A 304 -17.12 3.89 -3.66
C LYS A 304 -16.32 4.61 -2.58
N ILE A 305 -15.11 5.03 -2.93
CA ILE A 305 -14.25 5.89 -2.13
C ILE A 305 -13.78 7.05 -3.02
N PRO A 306 -13.33 8.18 -2.45
CA PRO A 306 -12.73 9.24 -3.25
C PRO A 306 -11.58 8.69 -4.10
N GLY A 307 -11.44 9.19 -5.32
CA GLY A 307 -10.30 8.90 -6.20
C GLY A 307 -8.99 9.14 -5.49
N ASN A 308 -7.94 8.42 -5.89
CA ASN A 308 -6.61 8.50 -5.27
C ASN A 308 -6.52 8.11 -3.79
N SER A 309 -7.60 7.60 -3.19
CA SER A 309 -7.55 7.12 -1.80
C SER A 309 -6.72 5.84 -1.69
N TYR A 310 -6.12 5.60 -0.52
CA TYR A 310 -5.50 4.31 -0.20
C TYR A 310 -6.32 3.59 0.84
N VAL A 311 -6.69 2.36 0.51
CA VAL A 311 -7.34 1.45 1.46
C VAL A 311 -6.26 0.88 2.37
N GLY A 312 -6.26 1.31 3.63
CA GLY A 312 -5.30 0.82 4.63
C GLY A 312 -5.75 -0.50 5.24
N LEU A 313 -7.01 -0.56 5.69
CA LEU A 313 -7.56 -1.74 6.35
C LEU A 313 -9.02 -1.93 5.93
N ILE A 314 -9.41 -3.18 5.71
CA ILE A 314 -10.83 -3.57 5.64
C ILE A 314 -11.06 -4.55 6.77
N ASN A 315 -12.16 -4.37 7.50
CA ASN A 315 -12.62 -5.31 8.50
C ASN A 315 -14.04 -5.77 8.15
N VAL A 316 -14.32 -7.06 8.25
CA VAL A 316 -15.65 -7.63 8.05
C VAL A 316 -16.02 -8.41 9.29
N THR A 317 -17.06 -7.97 9.99
CA THR A 317 -17.54 -8.64 11.21
C THR A 317 -18.87 -9.30 10.95
N PHE A 318 -18.94 -10.62 11.07
CA PHE A 318 -20.17 -11.37 10.90
C PHE A 318 -21.06 -11.34 12.14
N LYS A 319 -22.38 -11.42 11.93
CA LYS A 319 -23.40 -11.43 12.96
C LYS A 319 -24.46 -12.49 12.64
N ASN A 320 -25.18 -12.92 13.68
CA ASN A 320 -26.33 -13.83 13.56
C ASN A 320 -25.96 -15.16 12.88
N PRO A 321 -25.07 -15.97 13.48
CA PRO A 321 -24.71 -17.28 12.93
C PRO A 321 -25.92 -18.23 12.91
N VAL A 322 -25.94 -19.08 11.90
CA VAL A 322 -26.87 -20.19 11.71
C VAL A 322 -26.03 -21.42 11.38
N GLU A 323 -26.19 -22.48 12.16
CA GLU A 323 -25.56 -23.76 11.87
C GLU A 323 -26.55 -24.70 11.21
N ILE A 324 -26.13 -25.32 10.11
CA ILE A 324 -26.94 -26.28 9.36
C ILE A 324 -26.10 -27.55 9.16
N ASN A 325 -26.67 -28.69 9.53
CA ASN A 325 -26.01 -30.00 9.52
C ASN A 325 -26.52 -30.88 8.38
N ASN A 326 -25.80 -31.97 8.10
CA ASN A 326 -26.14 -32.95 7.06
C ASN A 326 -26.19 -32.37 5.64
N ILE A 327 -25.39 -31.33 5.37
CA ILE A 327 -25.28 -30.68 4.08
C ILE A 327 -24.06 -31.20 3.32
N PHE A 328 -24.26 -31.52 2.05
CA PHE A 328 -23.22 -31.81 1.09
C PHE A 328 -23.20 -30.73 0.01
N ILE A 329 -22.19 -29.85 0.06
CA ILE A 329 -21.89 -28.91 -1.02
C ILE A 329 -21.12 -29.67 -2.10
N LYS A 330 -21.59 -29.60 -3.35
CA LYS A 330 -21.00 -30.27 -4.51
C LYS A 330 -19.66 -29.61 -4.89
N PRO A 331 -18.70 -30.39 -5.41
CA PRO A 331 -17.43 -29.84 -5.88
C PRO A 331 -17.59 -29.10 -7.21
N VAL A 332 -16.83 -28.01 -7.37
CA VAL A 332 -16.72 -27.30 -8.65
C VAL A 332 -16.17 -28.24 -9.71
N GLN A 333 -16.89 -28.41 -10.81
CA GLN A 333 -16.45 -29.23 -11.93
C GLN A 333 -15.61 -28.41 -12.92
N PRO A 334 -14.69 -29.04 -13.68
CA PRO A 334 -14.02 -28.37 -14.78
C PRO A 334 -15.04 -27.77 -15.75
N ALA A 335 -14.71 -26.62 -16.33
CA ALA A 335 -15.60 -25.95 -17.27
C ALA A 335 -16.00 -26.91 -18.39
N MET A 336 -17.30 -27.14 -18.53
CA MET A 336 -17.86 -27.79 -19.71
C MET A 336 -17.96 -26.70 -20.77
N MET A 337 -17.49 -26.97 -21.98
CA MET A 337 -17.78 -26.07 -23.10
C MET A 337 -19.30 -26.09 -23.29
N ASP A 338 -19.97 -24.97 -23.00
CA ASP A 338 -21.39 -24.82 -23.33
C ASP A 338 -21.52 -25.01 -24.85
N SER A 339 -22.46 -25.88 -25.24
CA SER A 339 -22.68 -26.35 -26.61
C SER A 339 -23.22 -25.28 -27.57
N ALA A 340 -22.96 -24.00 -27.31
CA ALA A 340 -23.56 -22.86 -27.97
C ALA A 340 -22.70 -22.35 -29.13
N GLU A 341 -22.51 -23.18 -30.15
CA GLU A 341 -22.38 -22.78 -31.56
C GLU A 341 -22.47 -24.08 -32.38
N GLU A 342 -23.69 -24.34 -32.86
CA GLU A 342 -24.20 -25.65 -33.33
C GLU A 342 -23.47 -26.29 -34.53
N ASP A 343 -22.45 -25.68 -35.14
CA ASP A 343 -22.08 -26.06 -36.52
C ASP A 343 -20.61 -26.38 -36.81
N CYS A 344 -19.69 -26.49 -35.83
CA CYS A 344 -18.28 -26.79 -36.16
C CYS A 344 -17.61 -27.83 -35.24
N TYR A 345 -17.61 -29.09 -35.71
CA TYR A 345 -16.64 -30.17 -35.43
C TYR A 345 -16.39 -30.63 -33.97
N TRP A 346 -17.36 -31.37 -33.37
CA TRP A 346 -17.19 -31.97 -32.02
C TRP A 346 -17.36 -33.49 -31.92
N LEU A 347 -17.06 -34.25 -32.98
CA LEU A 347 -17.25 -35.71 -32.96
C LEU A 347 -16.42 -36.46 -31.89
N ASN A 348 -15.49 -35.81 -31.18
CA ASN A 348 -14.60 -36.43 -30.19
C ASN A 348 -14.54 -35.71 -28.82
N TYR A 349 -15.49 -34.85 -28.46
CA TYR A 349 -15.48 -34.24 -27.12
C TYR A 349 -15.92 -35.26 -26.06
N THR A 350 -14.98 -35.66 -25.20
CA THR A 350 -15.26 -36.42 -23.98
C THR A 350 -15.34 -35.42 -22.83
N PRO A 351 -16.49 -35.28 -22.14
CA PRO A 351 -16.60 -34.37 -21.01
C PRO A 351 -15.56 -34.74 -19.94
N PRO A 352 -14.97 -33.75 -19.26
CA PRO A 352 -13.99 -34.01 -18.23
C PRO A 352 -14.61 -34.89 -17.13
N PRO A 353 -13.83 -35.81 -16.54
CA PRO A 353 -14.32 -36.69 -15.49
C PRO A 353 -14.76 -35.88 -14.27
N TYR A 354 -15.74 -36.40 -13.54
CA TYR A 354 -16.16 -35.82 -12.27
C TYR A 354 -14.96 -35.74 -11.31
N THR A 355 -14.68 -34.55 -10.82
CA THR A 355 -13.48 -34.26 -10.01
C THR A 355 -13.89 -33.85 -8.60
N ILE A 356 -13.26 -34.47 -7.60
CA ILE A 356 -13.40 -34.15 -6.17
C ILE A 356 -12.01 -34.12 -5.53
N ASP A 357 -11.74 -33.07 -4.77
CA ASP A 357 -10.53 -32.92 -3.97
C ASP A 357 -10.72 -33.67 -2.65
N ASN A 358 -10.27 -34.93 -2.61
CA ASN A 358 -10.44 -35.80 -1.44
C ASN A 358 -9.79 -35.23 -0.18
N GLU A 359 -8.70 -34.48 -0.30
CA GLU A 359 -8.04 -33.86 0.85
C GLU A 359 -8.93 -32.77 1.45
N THR A 360 -9.45 -31.86 0.61
CA THR A 360 -10.39 -30.83 1.06
C THR A 360 -11.66 -31.45 1.66
N TYR A 361 -12.23 -32.51 1.06
CA TYR A 361 -13.47 -33.13 1.54
C TYR A 361 -13.29 -34.01 2.79
N ALA A 362 -12.08 -34.48 3.07
CA ALA A 362 -11.74 -35.19 4.29
C ALA A 362 -11.35 -34.24 5.45
N SER A 363 -11.24 -32.94 5.20
CA SER A 363 -10.84 -31.96 6.21
C SER A 363 -11.97 -31.62 7.19
N HIS A 364 -11.60 -31.47 8.46
CA HIS A 364 -12.43 -30.90 9.54
C HIS A 364 -12.22 -29.39 9.71
N GLU A 365 -11.42 -28.76 8.85
CA GLU A 365 -11.20 -27.32 8.87
C GLU A 365 -12.33 -26.57 8.14
N LEU A 366 -12.50 -25.30 8.48
CA LEU A 366 -13.44 -24.40 7.80
C LEU A 366 -12.95 -24.13 6.37
N TYR A 367 -13.84 -24.29 5.40
CA TYR A 367 -13.65 -23.91 4.01
C TYR A 367 -14.61 -22.77 3.63
N PRO A 368 -14.14 -21.65 3.04
CA PRO A 368 -12.79 -21.41 2.54
C PRO A 368 -11.76 -21.02 3.61
N GLY A 369 -12.13 -20.96 4.89
CA GLY A 369 -11.22 -20.67 6.01
C GLY A 369 -10.80 -19.21 6.11
N ARG A 370 -11.49 -18.34 5.37
CA ARG A 370 -11.32 -16.88 5.40
C ARG A 370 -12.68 -16.21 5.31
N GLU A 371 -12.79 -15.05 5.95
CA GLU A 371 -14.04 -14.30 6.06
C GLU A 371 -14.28 -13.37 4.87
N TYR A 372 -13.21 -12.79 4.33
CA TYR A 372 -13.29 -11.90 3.18
C TYR A 372 -11.98 -11.88 2.38
N LYS A 373 -12.05 -11.28 1.20
CA LYS A 373 -10.91 -10.84 0.38
C LYS A 373 -11.30 -9.53 -0.27
N TYR A 374 -10.37 -8.63 -0.53
CA TYR A 374 -10.69 -7.41 -1.25
C TYR A 374 -9.71 -7.11 -2.37
N ARG A 375 -10.14 -6.21 -3.27
CA ARG A 375 -9.33 -5.63 -4.33
C ARG A 375 -9.65 -4.13 -4.39
N PRO A 376 -8.70 -3.26 -4.06
CA PRO A 376 -8.85 -1.84 -4.34
C PRO A 376 -8.67 -1.62 -5.84
N TYR A 377 -9.62 -0.92 -6.44
CA TYR A 377 -9.57 -0.35 -7.78
C TYR A 377 -9.46 1.16 -7.62
N THR A 378 -8.26 1.60 -7.25
CA THR A 378 -7.93 3.01 -7.12
C THR A 378 -6.97 3.34 -8.25
N ASP A 379 -7.45 4.09 -9.24
CA ASP A 379 -6.62 4.67 -10.30
C ASP A 379 -6.53 6.17 -10.01
N ASP A 380 -5.34 6.73 -10.12
CA ASP A 380 -5.09 8.13 -9.85
C ASP A 380 -5.87 9.08 -10.79
N ARG A 381 -6.35 8.54 -11.91
CA ARG A 381 -7.14 9.27 -12.92
C ARG A 381 -8.64 9.27 -12.67
N ILE A 382 -9.12 8.36 -11.83
CA ILE A 382 -10.56 8.23 -11.60
C ILE A 382 -10.89 9.07 -10.36
N GLN A 383 -11.80 10.03 -10.53
CA GLN A 383 -12.28 10.88 -9.44
C GLN A 383 -12.96 10.08 -8.31
N GLU A 384 -13.42 8.87 -8.62
CA GLU A 384 -14.01 7.91 -7.70
C GLU A 384 -13.21 6.60 -7.75
N GLY A 385 -12.58 6.22 -6.63
CA GLY A 385 -12.02 4.89 -6.46
C GLY A 385 -13.10 3.89 -6.09
N GLU A 386 -12.87 2.60 -6.36
CA GLU A 386 -13.75 1.52 -5.92
C GLU A 386 -12.99 0.50 -5.08
N VAL A 387 -13.68 -0.09 -4.11
CA VAL A 387 -13.16 -1.20 -3.31
C VAL A 387 -14.11 -2.36 -3.47
N VAL A 388 -13.64 -3.43 -4.09
CA VAL A 388 -14.43 -4.65 -4.29
C VAL A 388 -14.11 -5.61 -3.16
N VAL A 389 -15.10 -5.90 -2.32
CA VAL A 389 -14.97 -6.83 -1.19
C VAL A 389 -15.75 -8.10 -1.51
N HIS A 390 -15.03 -9.22 -1.53
CA HIS A 390 -15.59 -10.57 -1.59
C HIS A 390 -15.83 -11.03 -0.16
N ILE A 391 -17.09 -11.17 0.23
CA ILE A 391 -17.52 -11.56 1.58
C ILE A 391 -17.88 -13.05 1.54
N PHE A 392 -17.29 -13.88 2.41
CA PHE A 392 -17.51 -15.32 2.51
C PHE A 392 -18.37 -15.67 3.75
N PRO A 393 -19.68 -15.42 3.72
CA PRO A 393 -20.56 -15.58 4.89
C PRO A 393 -20.90 -17.04 5.19
N ILE A 394 -20.45 -18.00 4.39
CA ILE A 394 -20.68 -19.44 4.58
C ILE A 394 -19.32 -20.10 4.79
N GLN A 395 -19.15 -20.77 5.93
CA GLN A 395 -18.00 -21.60 6.24
C GLN A 395 -18.45 -23.05 6.31
N TYR A 396 -17.90 -23.91 5.46
CA TYR A 396 -18.26 -25.32 5.35
C TYR A 396 -17.18 -26.20 5.97
N ILE A 397 -17.57 -27.19 6.76
CA ILE A 397 -16.68 -28.22 7.28
C ILE A 397 -17.05 -29.52 6.55
N PRO A 398 -16.30 -29.91 5.51
CA PRO A 398 -16.69 -30.98 4.62
C PRO A 398 -16.85 -32.35 5.28
N ALA A 399 -15.90 -32.73 6.14
CA ALA A 399 -15.94 -34.02 6.84
C ALA A 399 -17.15 -34.14 7.77
N ASP A 400 -17.57 -33.02 8.38
CA ASP A 400 -18.71 -32.94 9.29
C ASP A 400 -20.04 -32.78 8.57
N ARG A 401 -20.02 -32.49 7.26
CA ARG A 401 -21.22 -32.13 6.47
C ARG A 401 -22.01 -30.99 7.13
N ARG A 402 -21.28 -29.99 7.61
CA ARG A 402 -21.83 -28.89 8.43
C ARG A 402 -21.43 -27.55 7.85
N ILE A 403 -22.37 -26.61 7.80
CA ILE A 403 -22.08 -25.21 7.49
C ILE A 403 -22.37 -24.31 8.69
N ILE A 404 -21.56 -23.26 8.82
CA ILE A 404 -21.81 -22.10 9.66
C ILE A 404 -22.04 -20.93 8.69
N ALA A 405 -23.26 -20.41 8.67
CA ALA A 405 -23.67 -19.34 7.79
C ALA A 405 -24.08 -18.10 8.59
N TYR A 406 -23.72 -16.92 8.14
CA TYR A 406 -24.06 -15.67 8.83
C TYR A 406 -25.15 -14.93 8.05
N LYS A 407 -26.11 -14.33 8.77
CA LYS A 407 -27.21 -13.57 8.13
C LYS A 407 -26.83 -12.13 7.83
N ASN A 408 -25.89 -11.56 8.59
CA ASN A 408 -25.45 -10.19 8.40
C ASN A 408 -23.94 -10.06 8.56
N ALA A 409 -23.38 -9.04 7.91
CA ALA A 409 -21.99 -8.62 8.11
C ALA A 409 -21.91 -7.10 8.23
N ARG A 410 -21.01 -6.58 9.08
CA ARG A 410 -20.61 -5.17 9.07
C ARG A 410 -19.27 -5.07 8.37
N VAL A 411 -19.23 -4.38 7.24
CA VAL A 411 -18.00 -4.05 6.51
C VAL A 411 -17.55 -2.66 6.94
N SER A 412 -16.30 -2.54 7.41
CA SER A 412 -15.66 -1.27 7.75
C SER A 412 -14.43 -1.09 6.88
N ILE A 413 -14.34 0.03 6.15
CA ILE A 413 -13.23 0.33 5.24
C ILE A 413 -12.53 1.58 5.75
N PHE A 414 -11.29 1.41 6.17
CA PHE A 414 -10.39 2.48 6.57
C PHE A 414 -9.53 2.85 5.37
N TYR A 415 -9.64 4.10 4.95
CA TYR A 415 -8.86 4.63 3.84
C TYR A 415 -8.31 6.00 4.18
N ARG A 416 -7.26 6.40 3.47
CA ARG A 416 -6.69 7.72 3.56
C ARG A 416 -7.01 8.47 2.27
N VAL A 417 -7.50 9.70 2.42
CA VAL A 417 -7.73 10.61 1.29
C VAL A 417 -6.61 11.64 1.33
N PRO A 418 -5.86 11.83 0.25
CA PRO A 418 -4.95 12.96 0.15
C PRO A 418 -5.70 14.26 0.45
N VAL A 419 -5.15 15.13 1.29
CA VAL A 419 -5.72 16.48 1.44
C VAL A 419 -5.71 17.08 0.04
N PRO A 420 -6.84 17.61 -0.46
CA PRO A 420 -6.84 18.32 -1.73
C PRO A 420 -5.70 19.34 -1.69
N GLU A 421 -4.85 19.34 -2.70
CA GLU A 421 -4.00 20.50 -2.96
C GLU A 421 -5.00 21.60 -3.31
N ASP A 422 -5.55 22.30 -2.30
CA ASP A 422 -6.30 23.53 -2.52
C ASP A 422 -5.41 24.35 -3.43
N ASP A 423 -5.87 24.63 -4.67
CA ASP A 423 -5.12 25.28 -5.74
C ASP A 423 -4.08 26.23 -5.13
N TYR A 424 -2.83 25.78 -5.00
CA TYR A 424 -1.71 26.56 -4.49
C TYR A 424 -1.48 27.67 -5.52
N SER A 425 -2.30 28.71 -5.41
CA SER A 425 -2.50 29.79 -6.37
C SER A 425 -1.68 31.00 -6.01
#